data_AF-A0A172YJP4-F1
#
_entry.id   AF-A0A172YJP4-F1
#
_cell.length_a   1.000
_cell.length_b   1.000
_cell.length_c   1.000
_cell.angle_alpha   90.00
_cell.angle_beta   90.00
_cell.angle_gamma   90.00
#
_symmetry.space_group_name_H-M   'P 1'
#
loop_
_entity.id
_entity.type
_entity.pdbx_description
1 polymer ?
#
loop_
_entity_poly.entity_id
_entity_poly.type
_entity_poly.pdbx_seq_one_letter_code
_entity_poly.pdbx_strand_id
1 'polypeptide(L)'
;MRRLRLAALIEGTTLVALLLLAVPLKHLAGLPGAVSLIGPIHGVAFLGYLALVLHAYAGGGWRAGEIARLIIAAFIPFGAWFSIRQLKRKQAKAYA
;
A
#
# COMPACT_ATOMS: atom_id res chain seq x y z
N MET A 1 -5.71 9.96 9.73
CA MET A 1 -4.69 8.88 9.81
C MET A 1 -5.24 7.44 9.76
N ARG A 2 -6.37 7.09 10.40
CA ARG A 2 -6.89 5.71 10.42
C ARG A 2 -7.20 5.15 9.02
N ARG A 3 -7.86 5.94 8.15
CA ARG A 3 -8.18 5.55 6.77
C ARG A 3 -6.93 5.24 5.95
N LEU A 4 -5.91 6.10 6.01
CA LEU A 4 -4.65 5.90 5.31
C LEU A 4 -3.89 4.65 5.79
N ARG A 5 -3.92 4.35 7.10
CA ARG A 5 -3.35 3.11 7.65
C ARG A 5 -4.10 1.86 7.16
N LEU A 6 -5.43 1.92 7.10
CA LEU A 6 -6.23 0.82 6.58
C LEU A 6 -5.97 0.60 5.08
N ALA A 7 -5.93 1.67 4.30
CA ALA A 7 -5.62 1.60 2.87
C ALA A 7 -4.22 1.02 2.62
N ALA A 8 -3.20 1.45 3.40
CA ALA A 8 -1.86 0.87 3.32
C ALA A 8 -1.87 -0.64 3.62
N LEU A 9 -2.64 -1.06 4.64
CA LEU A 9 -2.73 -2.48 4.98
C LEU A 9 -3.43 -3.29 3.87
N ILE A 10 -4.50 -2.76 3.29
CA ILE A 10 -5.24 -3.42 2.21
C ILE A 10 -4.36 -3.54 0.97
N GLU A 11 -3.77 -2.45 0.49
CA GLU A 11 -2.92 -2.49 -0.72
C GLU A 11 -1.69 -3.37 -0.53
N GLY A 12 -1.03 -3.29 0.63
CA GLY A 12 0.14 -4.12 0.91
C GLY A 12 -0.20 -5.60 1.03
N THR A 13 -1.38 -5.93 1.58
CA THR A 13 -1.84 -7.33 1.63
C THR A 13 -2.17 -7.85 0.23
N THR A 14 -2.83 -7.04 -0.61
CA THR A 14 -3.12 -7.43 -1.99
C THR A 14 -1.86 -7.52 -2.85
N LEU A 15 -0.84 -6.69 -2.61
CA LEU A 15 0.47 -6.80 -3.25
C LEU A 15 1.18 -8.09 -2.88
N VAL A 16 1.21 -8.43 -1.59
CA VAL A 16 1.81 -9.69 -1.11
C VAL A 16 1.07 -10.89 -1.69
N ALA A 17 -0.27 -10.87 -1.69
CA ALA A 17 -1.06 -11.92 -2.32
C ALA A 17 -0.81 -12.01 -3.84
N LEU A 18 -0.68 -10.88 -4.53
CA LEU A 18 -0.41 -10.83 -5.96
C LEU A 18 0.96 -11.45 -6.28
N LEU A 19 2.01 -11.01 -5.59
CA LEU A 19 3.38 -11.40 -5.90
C LEU A 19 3.77 -12.78 -5.34
N LEU A 20 3.31 -13.14 -4.15
CA LEU A 20 3.72 -14.40 -3.49
C LEU A 20 2.73 -15.55 -3.71
N LEU A 21 1.49 -15.27 -4.15
CA LEU A 21 0.51 -16.31 -4.45
C LEU A 21 0.14 -16.32 -5.93
N ALA A 22 -0.44 -15.25 -6.46
CA ALA A 22 -0.96 -15.27 -7.83
C ALA A 22 0.12 -15.46 -8.89
N VAL A 23 1.27 -14.77 -8.78
CA VAL A 23 2.37 -14.92 -9.74
C VAL A 23 2.95 -16.35 -9.71
N PRO A 24 3.29 -16.96 -8.55
CA PRO A 24 3.70 -18.36 -8.49
C PRO A 24 2.65 -19.33 -9.02
N LEU A 25 1.37 -19.14 -8.69
CA LEU A 25 0.29 -20.00 -9.21
C LEU A 25 0.19 -19.93 -10.74
N LYS A 26 0.38 -18.74 -11.34
CA LYS A 26 0.40 -18.58 -12.80
C LYS A 26 1.55 -19.36 -13.43
N HIS A 27 2.76 -19.26 -12.88
CA HIS A 27 3.96 -19.80 -13.53
C HIS A 27 4.28 -21.25 -13.16
N LEU A 28 3.98 -21.68 -11.93
CA LEU A 28 4.30 -23.02 -11.43
C LEU A 28 3.13 -24.00 -11.54
N ALA A 29 1.90 -23.52 -11.35
CA ALA A 29 0.69 -24.35 -11.38
C ALA A 29 -0.13 -24.17 -12.66
N GLY A 30 0.28 -23.30 -13.59
CA GLY A 30 -0.43 -23.04 -14.84
C GLY A 30 -1.81 -22.41 -14.65
N LEU A 31 -2.04 -21.68 -13.55
CA LEU A 31 -3.32 -21.06 -13.20
C LEU A 31 -3.31 -19.53 -13.44
N PRO A 32 -3.45 -19.04 -14.69
CA PRO A 32 -3.41 -17.62 -14.98
C PRO A 32 -4.57 -16.83 -14.34
N GLY A 33 -5.69 -17.50 -14.04
CA GLY A 33 -6.86 -16.88 -13.42
C GLY A 33 -6.59 -16.21 -12.08
N ALA A 34 -5.59 -16.68 -11.32
CA ALA A 34 -5.21 -16.06 -10.04
C ALA A 34 -4.72 -14.62 -10.22
N VAL A 35 -3.88 -14.36 -11.23
CA VAL A 35 -3.40 -13.01 -11.56
C VAL A 35 -4.53 -12.16 -12.15
N SER A 36 -5.36 -12.74 -13.01
CA SER A 36 -6.51 -12.03 -13.62
C SER A 36 -7.53 -11.55 -12.59
N LEU A 37 -7.63 -12.22 -11.44
CA LEU A 37 -8.49 -11.80 -10.33
C LEU A 37 -7.77 -10.86 -9.35
N ILE A 38 -6.61 -11.25 -8.84
CA ILE A 38 -5.91 -10.49 -7.79
C ILE A 38 -5.28 -9.19 -8.33
N GLY A 39 -4.85 -9.18 -9.59
CA GLY A 39 -4.25 -8.01 -10.24
C GLY A 39 -5.15 -6.77 -10.20
N PRO A 40 -6.38 -6.82 -10.74
CA PRO A 40 -7.33 -5.71 -10.65
C PRO A 40 -7.68 -5.31 -9.21
N ILE A 41 -7.82 -6.27 -8.30
CA ILE A 41 -8.07 -6.00 -6.88
C ILE A 41 -6.93 -5.17 -6.28
N HIS A 42 -5.68 -5.56 -6.54
CA HIS A 42 -4.51 -4.80 -6.12
C HIS A 42 -4.46 -3.42 -6.78
N GLY A 43 -4.70 -3.33 -8.09
CA GLY A 43 -4.71 -2.06 -8.82
C GLY A 43 -5.70 -1.04 -8.23
N VAL A 44 -6.93 -1.46 -7.93
CA VAL A 44 -7.92 -0.60 -7.28
C VAL A 44 -7.48 -0.22 -5.86
N ALA A 45 -6.95 -1.16 -5.08
CA ALA A 45 -6.44 -0.88 -3.74
C ALA A 45 -5.29 0.13 -3.76
N PHE A 46 -4.35 -0.02 -4.70
CA PHE A 46 -3.21 0.88 -4.90
C PHE A 46 -3.68 2.29 -5.27
N LEU A 47 -4.60 2.42 -6.23
CA LEU A 47 -5.16 3.73 -6.62
C LEU A 47 -5.90 4.40 -5.45
N GLY A 48 -6.69 3.64 -4.68
CA GLY A 48 -7.35 4.14 -3.48
C GLY A 48 -6.36 4.60 -2.40
N TYR A 49 -5.29 3.84 -2.18
CA TYR A 49 -4.20 4.23 -1.29
C TYR A 49 -3.50 5.50 -1.76
N LEU A 50 -3.14 5.57 -3.05
CA LEU A 50 -2.46 6.71 -3.64
C LEU A 50 -3.32 7.98 -3.54
N ALA A 51 -4.61 7.90 -3.81
CA ALA A 51 -5.54 9.01 -3.65
C ALA A 51 -5.54 9.55 -2.21
N LEU A 52 -5.53 8.65 -1.21
CA LEU A 52 -5.46 9.05 0.21
C LEU A 52 -4.10 9.65 0.60
N VAL A 53 -3.00 9.16 0.03
CA VAL A 53 -1.65 9.73 0.22
C VAL A 53 -1.60 11.15 -0.35
N LEU A 54 -2.09 11.36 -1.57
CA LEU A 54 -2.12 12.66 -2.22
C LEU A 54 -3.05 13.63 -1.48
N HIS A 55 -4.22 13.17 -1.04
CA HIS A 55 -5.12 13.96 -0.21
C HIS A 55 -4.46 14.38 1.11
N ALA A 56 -3.71 13.47 1.77
CA ALA A 56 -2.96 13.80 2.98
C ALA A 56 -1.86 14.82 2.71
N TYR A 57 -1.18 14.76 1.56
CA TYR A 57 -0.18 15.74 1.16
C TYR A 57 -0.79 17.12 0.91
N ALA A 58 -1.92 17.18 0.18
CA ALA A 58 -2.64 18.41 -0.11
C ALA A 58 -3.19 19.09 1.16
N GLY A 59 -3.54 18.32 2.19
CA GLY A 59 -3.97 18.84 3.49
C GLY A 59 -2.88 19.51 4.33
N GLY A 60 -1.62 19.54 3.86
CA GLY A 60 -0.51 20.17 4.56
C GLY A 60 0.05 19.35 5.72
N GLY A 61 1.18 19.79 6.28
CA GLY A 61 1.84 19.10 7.39
C GLY A 61 2.66 17.87 7.00
N TRP A 62 2.88 17.63 5.70
CA TRP A 62 3.74 16.56 5.19
C TRP A 62 4.91 17.10 4.38
N ARG A 63 6.11 16.60 4.68
CA ARG A 63 7.30 16.82 3.85
C ARG A 63 7.23 15.91 2.63
N ALA A 64 7.71 16.40 1.48
CA ALA A 64 7.76 15.61 0.24
C ALA A 64 8.47 14.25 0.43
N GLY A 65 9.56 14.22 1.21
CA GLY A 65 10.27 12.98 1.53
C GLY A 65 9.51 11.98 2.43
N GLU A 66 8.48 12.41 3.16
CA GLU A 66 7.58 11.49 3.87
C GLU A 66 6.62 10.81 2.90
N ILE A 67 6.04 11.58 1.97
CA ILE A 67 5.15 11.07 0.93
C ILE A 67 5.89 10.13 -0.03
N ALA A 68 7.09 10.52 -0.47
CA ALA A 68 7.91 9.68 -1.33
C ALA A 68 8.19 8.31 -0.68
N ARG A 69 8.50 8.27 0.62
CA ARG A 69 8.70 7.00 1.35
C ARG A 69 7.43 6.15 1.42
N LEU A 70 6.26 6.76 1.56
CA LEU A 70 4.98 6.04 1.54
C LEU A 70 4.71 5.40 0.17
N ILE A 71 4.94 6.15 -0.91
CA ILE A 71 4.74 5.68 -2.28
C ILE A 71 5.75 4.59 -2.65
N ILE A 72 7.04 4.80 -2.38
CA ILE A 72 8.10 3.81 -2.65
C ILE A 72 7.81 2.51 -1.89
N ALA A 73 7.38 2.60 -0.64
CA ALA A 73 7.05 1.42 0.16
C ALA A 73 5.86 0.62 -0.42
N ALA A 74 4.93 1.24 -1.14
CA ALA A 74 3.80 0.54 -1.76
C ALA A 74 4.20 -0.33 -2.97
N PHE A 75 5.43 -0.21 -3.48
CA PHE A 75 5.95 -1.07 -4.54
C PHE A 75 6.80 -2.24 -4.02
N ILE A 76 7.10 -2.26 -2.72
CA ILE A 76 7.98 -3.26 -2.12
C ILE A 76 7.12 -4.26 -1.35
N PRO A 77 7.28 -5.58 -1.54
CA PRO A 77 6.64 -6.58 -0.70
C PRO A 77 6.88 -6.26 0.78
N PHE A 78 5.81 -6.28 1.56
CA PHE A 78 5.83 -5.91 2.99
C PHE A 78 6.12 -4.43 3.32
N GLY A 79 6.27 -3.54 2.33
CA GLY A 79 6.51 -2.12 2.57
C GLY A 79 5.34 -1.40 3.25
N ALA A 80 4.11 -1.88 3.09
CA ALA A 80 2.96 -1.38 3.83
C ALA A 80 3.14 -1.39 5.37
N TRP A 81 3.84 -2.38 5.94
CA TRP A 81 4.09 -2.43 7.37
C TRP A 81 5.07 -1.34 7.82
N PHE A 82 6.02 -0.98 6.97
CA PHE A 82 6.88 0.20 7.16
C PHE A 82 6.06 1.50 7.10
N SER A 83 5.19 1.63 6.10
CA SER A 83 4.25 2.76 5.99
C SER A 83 3.38 2.90 7.24
N ILE A 84 2.76 1.82 7.72
CA ILE A 84 1.93 1.84 8.95
C ILE A 84 2.74 2.32 10.17
N ARG A 85 3.99 1.85 10.34
CA ARG A 85 4.88 2.32 11.41
C ARG A 85 5.17 3.81 11.30
N GLN A 86 5.48 4.31 10.11
CA GLN A 86 5.69 5.74 9.88
C GLN A 86 4.43 6.57 10.17
N LEU A 87 3.27 6.12 9.70
CA LEU A 87 1.97 6.77 9.94
C LEU A 87 1.65 6.85 11.44
N LYS A 88 1.91 5.78 12.20
CA LYS A 88 1.74 5.77 13.67
C LYS A 88 2.66 6.77 14.36
N ARG A 89 3.95 6.83 13.98
CA ARG A 89 4.92 7.79 14.54
C ARG A 89 4.51 9.23 14.27
N LYS A 90 4.06 9.53 13.05
CA LYS A 90 3.60 10.87 12.69
C LYS A 90 2.33 11.25 13.43
N GLN A 91 1.40 10.31 13.57
CA GLN A 91 0.20 10.51 14.38
C GLN A 91 0.57 10.84 15.84
N ALA A 92 1.50 10.11 16.45
CA ALA A 92 1.93 10.37 17.83
C ALA A 92 2.55 11.77 18.00
N LYS A 93 3.41 12.21 17.07
CA LYS A 93 4.01 13.55 17.09
C LYS A 93 3.01 14.69 16.90
N ALA A 94 1.86 14.43 16.28
CA ALA A 94 0.83 15.44 16.07
C ALA A 94 -0.07 15.65 17.31
N TYR A 95 -0.01 14.73 18.28
CA TYR A 95 -0.77 14.79 19.55
C TYR A 95 0.13 15.09 20.76
N ALA A 96 1.43 15.31 20.54
CA ALA A 96 2.39 15.73 21.55
C ALA A 96 2.65 17.23 21.37
#